data_AF-A0A9Q9BXU5-F1
#
_entry.id   AF-A0A9Q9BXU5-F1
#
_cell.length_a   1.000
_cell.length_b   1.000
_cell.length_c   1.000
_cell.angle_alpha   90.00
_cell.angle_beta   90.00
_cell.angle_gamma   90.00
#
_symmetry.space_group_name_H-M   'P 1'
#
loop_
_entity.id
_entity.type
_entity.pdbx_description
1 polymer ?
#
loop_
_entity_poly.entity_id
_entity_poly.type
_entity_poly.pdbx_seq_one_letter_code
_entity_poly.pdbx_strand_id
1 'polypeptide(L)'
;MNFNLIKDLSRLPKPDIILASPPCESWSSADCNGKMFRGFDTSGAWRVMNAHYYEEYCKTCHPVKRRYFEQKERGRLIGESTIGGTIEIIKHFKPKVWVIENPKTSKSWEFQELHWNFEGFKNTTNYSSYDSKFSLKPTIFKSNIKLNLLNNKVESNNDHMAKGSYNKRSSIPLNLIEDIMKQIKSWIDGDK
;
A
#
# COMPACT_ATOMS: atom_id res chain seq x y z
N MET A 1 -15.86 -11.60 3.68
CA MET A 1 -15.89 -10.46 4.64
C MET A 1 -15.68 -11.00 6.05
N ASN A 2 -14.82 -10.38 6.85
CA ASN A 2 -14.63 -10.79 8.26
C ASN A 2 -15.64 -10.05 9.15
N PHE A 3 -16.88 -10.56 9.20
CA PHE A 3 -17.96 -9.95 9.98
C PHE A 3 -17.64 -9.88 11.48
N ASN A 4 -16.83 -10.81 12.00
CA ASN A 4 -16.37 -10.79 13.38
C ASN A 4 -15.48 -9.56 13.64
N LEU A 5 -14.56 -9.25 12.73
CA LEU A 5 -13.71 -8.06 12.86
C LEU A 5 -14.52 -6.76 12.90
N ILE A 6 -15.50 -6.60 12.00
CA ILE A 6 -16.36 -5.40 12.01
C ILE A 6 -17.16 -5.31 13.32
N LYS A 7 -17.69 -6.44 13.80
CA LYS A 7 -18.41 -6.50 15.07
C LYS A 7 -17.53 -6.10 16.25
N ASP A 8 -16.28 -6.57 16.27
CA ASP A 8 -15.34 -6.24 17.33
C ASP A 8 -14.93 -4.76 17.28
N LEU A 9 -14.61 -4.23 16.10
CA LEU A 9 -14.28 -2.81 15.91
C LEU A 9 -15.45 -1.89 16.26
N SER A 10 -16.70 -2.33 16.04
CA SER A 10 -17.90 -1.55 16.36
C SER A 10 -18.12 -1.38 17.88
N ARG A 11 -17.38 -2.10 18.73
CA ARG A 11 -17.37 -1.89 20.18
C ARG A 11 -16.50 -0.70 20.60
N LEU A 12 -15.62 -0.22 19.71
CA LEU A 12 -14.78 0.95 19.95
C LEU A 12 -15.54 2.23 19.55
N PRO A 13 -15.13 3.40 20.07
CA PRO A 13 -15.64 4.68 19.59
C PRO A 13 -15.47 4.80 18.07
N LYS A 14 -16.48 5.39 17.41
CA LYS A 14 -16.44 5.64 15.96
C LYS A 14 -15.21 6.51 15.65
N PRO A 15 -14.32 6.08 14.74
CA PRO A 15 -13.10 6.83 14.46
C PRO A 15 -13.38 8.09 13.63
N ASP A 16 -12.78 9.22 14.02
CA ASP A 16 -12.70 10.41 13.16
C ASP A 16 -11.67 10.22 12.03
N ILE A 17 -10.60 9.46 12.31
CA ILE A 17 -9.47 9.27 11.41
C ILE A 17 -9.15 7.77 11.29
N ILE A 18 -8.90 7.29 10.08
CA ILE A 18 -8.35 5.96 9.82
C ILE A 18 -7.01 6.11 9.08
N LEU A 19 -5.93 5.60 9.66
CA LEU A 19 -4.64 5.46 8.99
C LEU A 19 -4.35 3.96 8.77
N ALA A 20 -3.98 3.57 7.56
CA ALA A 20 -3.70 2.19 7.22
C ALA A 20 -2.45 2.06 6.35
N SER A 21 -1.63 1.04 6.61
CA SER A 21 -0.47 0.65 5.79
C SER A 21 -0.54 -0.84 5.44
N PRO A 22 -1.50 -1.23 4.57
CA PRO A 22 -1.70 -2.64 4.25
C PRO A 22 -0.47 -3.26 3.57
N PRO A 23 -0.20 -4.57 3.77
CA PRO A 23 0.96 -5.26 3.20
C PRO A 23 1.06 -5.10 1.68
N CYS A 24 2.29 -4.97 1.17
CA CYS A 24 2.56 -4.64 -0.23
C CYS A 24 3.13 -5.82 -1.05
N GLU A 25 3.48 -6.94 -0.42
CA GLU A 25 4.20 -8.08 -1.01
C GLU A 25 3.43 -8.73 -2.17
N SER A 26 2.11 -8.68 -2.12
CA SER A 26 1.20 -9.19 -3.14
C SER A 26 1.09 -8.27 -4.36
N TRP A 27 1.49 -7.01 -4.19
CA TRP A 27 1.22 -5.91 -5.12
C TRP A 27 2.49 -5.28 -5.69
N SER A 28 3.63 -5.49 -5.04
CA SER A 28 4.90 -4.84 -5.33
C SER A 28 5.76 -5.65 -6.30
N SER A 29 6.51 -4.94 -7.15
CA SER A 29 7.55 -5.52 -8.02
C SER A 29 8.95 -5.47 -7.40
N ALA A 30 9.07 -5.07 -6.13
CA ALA A 30 10.36 -4.82 -5.46
C ALA A 30 11.26 -6.06 -5.34
N ASP A 31 10.68 -7.26 -5.42
CA ASP A 31 11.41 -8.50 -5.21
C ASP A 31 11.85 -9.17 -6.53
N CYS A 32 10.93 -9.37 -7.47
CA CYS A 32 11.21 -9.98 -8.77
C CYS A 32 10.11 -9.70 -9.82
N ASN A 33 10.41 -10.05 -11.08
CA ASN A 33 9.47 -9.94 -12.22
C ASN A 33 8.33 -10.98 -12.19
N GLY A 34 8.41 -12.01 -11.34
CA GLY A 34 7.40 -13.05 -11.14
C GLY A 34 6.17 -12.60 -10.33
N LYS A 35 5.64 -11.40 -10.59
CA LYS A 35 4.40 -10.93 -9.94
C LYS A 35 3.18 -11.65 -10.50
N MET A 36 2.22 -11.96 -9.64
CA MET A 36 1.05 -12.72 -10.05
C MET A 36 0.01 -11.81 -10.70
N PHE A 37 -0.36 -10.73 -10.04
CA PHE A 37 -1.27 -9.72 -10.58
C PHE A 37 -0.52 -8.76 -11.54
N ARG A 38 -1.01 -8.64 -12.77
CA ARG A 38 -0.41 -7.80 -13.82
C ARG A 38 -1.17 -6.49 -14.05
N GLY A 39 -2.42 -6.41 -13.60
CA GLY A 39 -3.35 -5.30 -13.85
C GLY A 39 -4.62 -5.81 -14.50
N PHE A 40 -5.35 -4.92 -15.14
CA PHE A 40 -6.56 -5.24 -15.90
C PHE A 40 -6.26 -5.26 -17.40
N ASP A 41 -7.03 -6.04 -18.16
CA ASP A 41 -7.05 -5.95 -19.63
C ASP A 41 -8.08 -4.92 -20.11
N THR A 42 -8.23 -4.80 -21.43
CA THR A 42 -9.15 -3.84 -22.06
C THR A 42 -10.62 -4.12 -21.80
N SER A 43 -10.98 -5.34 -21.36
CA SER A 43 -12.34 -5.70 -20.97
C SER A 43 -12.62 -5.44 -19.48
N GLY A 44 -11.61 -5.01 -18.72
CA GLY A 44 -11.70 -4.90 -17.26
C GLY A 44 -11.55 -6.25 -16.55
N ALA A 45 -11.17 -7.32 -17.26
CA ALA A 45 -10.84 -8.58 -16.63
C ALA A 45 -9.43 -8.55 -16.04
N TRP A 46 -9.23 -9.32 -14.99
CA TRP A 46 -7.96 -9.37 -14.29
C TRP A 46 -6.93 -10.16 -15.08
N ARG A 47 -5.71 -9.65 -15.14
CA ARG A 47 -4.55 -10.39 -15.65
C ARG A 47 -3.77 -10.98 -14.50
N VAL A 48 -3.97 -12.27 -14.27
CA VAL A 48 -3.33 -13.06 -13.21
C VAL A 48 -2.51 -14.18 -13.83
N MET A 49 -1.28 -14.39 -13.36
CA MET A 49 -0.41 -15.47 -13.85
C MET A 49 -0.79 -16.81 -13.25
N ASN A 50 -0.84 -17.85 -14.08
CA ASN A 50 -1.19 -19.22 -13.70
C ASN A 50 0.05 -20.07 -13.38
N ALA A 51 -0.16 -21.34 -13.01
CA ALA A 51 0.92 -22.27 -12.69
C ALA A 51 1.94 -22.43 -13.82
N HIS A 52 1.47 -22.59 -15.06
CA HIS A 52 2.34 -22.74 -16.24
C HIS A 52 3.31 -21.57 -16.41
N TYR A 53 2.85 -20.33 -16.21
CA TYR A 53 3.74 -19.15 -16.25
C TYR A 53 4.90 -19.28 -15.24
N TYR A 54 4.62 -19.75 -14.02
CA TYR A 54 5.64 -19.87 -12.98
C TYR A 54 6.61 -21.01 -13.22
N GLU A 55 6.15 -22.11 -13.83
CA GLU A 55 7.03 -23.19 -14.29
C GLU A 55 8.04 -22.68 -15.33
N GLU A 56 7.57 -21.98 -16.36
CA GLU A 56 8.43 -21.40 -17.40
C GLU A 56 9.37 -20.31 -16.84
N TYR A 57 8.86 -19.46 -15.95
CA TYR A 57 9.66 -18.44 -15.28
C TYR A 57 10.81 -19.05 -14.46
N CYS A 58 10.54 -20.13 -13.71
CA CYS A 58 11.53 -20.76 -12.85
C CYS A 58 12.65 -21.49 -13.63
N LYS A 59 12.39 -21.89 -14.88
CA LYS A 59 13.41 -22.47 -15.78
C LYS A 59 14.49 -21.46 -16.18
N THR A 60 14.12 -20.19 -16.33
CA THR A 60 14.99 -19.15 -16.90
C THR A 60 15.50 -18.13 -15.88
N CYS A 61 14.82 -17.96 -14.75
CA CYS A 61 15.22 -16.98 -13.74
C CYS A 61 16.42 -17.44 -12.89
N HIS A 62 17.14 -16.47 -12.32
CA HIS A 62 18.20 -16.75 -11.35
C HIS A 62 17.64 -17.51 -10.13
N PRO A 63 18.33 -18.52 -9.55
CA PRO A 63 17.81 -19.36 -8.47
C PRO A 63 17.18 -18.61 -7.29
N VAL A 64 17.81 -17.53 -6.81
CA VAL A 64 17.29 -16.69 -5.71
C VAL A 64 15.99 -15.93 -6.05
N LYS A 65 15.66 -15.82 -7.33
CA LYS A 65 14.47 -15.15 -7.87
C LYS A 65 13.36 -16.15 -8.22
N ARG A 66 13.56 -17.47 -8.07
CA ARG A 66 12.51 -18.48 -8.28
C ARG A 66 11.32 -18.22 -7.37
N ARG A 67 10.11 -18.27 -7.92
CA ARG A 67 8.85 -18.10 -7.18
C ARG A 67 7.90 -19.19 -7.62
N TYR A 68 7.30 -19.87 -6.65
CA TYR A 68 6.36 -20.95 -6.91
C TYR A 68 4.93 -20.44 -6.96
N PHE A 69 4.12 -21.06 -7.80
CA PHE A 69 2.76 -20.63 -8.05
C PHE A 69 1.93 -20.57 -6.76
N GLU A 70 1.97 -21.63 -5.94
CA GLU A 70 1.20 -21.77 -4.70
C GLU A 70 1.55 -20.66 -3.70
N GLN A 71 2.85 -20.33 -3.59
CA GLN A 71 3.32 -19.25 -2.73
C GLN A 71 2.77 -17.89 -3.19
N LYS A 72 2.80 -17.65 -4.51
CA LYS A 72 2.35 -16.39 -5.10
C LYS A 72 0.82 -16.27 -5.09
N GLU A 73 0.11 -17.38 -5.26
CA GLU A 73 -1.35 -17.47 -5.21
C GLU A 73 -1.87 -17.19 -3.80
N ARG A 74 -1.27 -17.82 -2.79
CA ARG A 74 -1.58 -17.50 -1.39
C ARG A 74 -1.30 -16.03 -1.09
N GLY A 75 -0.17 -15.51 -1.55
CA GLY A 75 0.17 -14.09 -1.40
C GLY A 75 -0.88 -13.18 -2.03
N ARG A 76 -1.28 -13.48 -3.28
CA ARG A 76 -2.33 -12.75 -4.00
C ARG A 76 -3.63 -12.68 -3.18
N LEU A 77 -4.16 -13.83 -2.77
CA LEU A 77 -5.40 -13.92 -1.99
C LEU A 77 -5.35 -13.11 -0.69
N ILE A 78 -4.21 -13.16 0.02
CA ILE A 78 -4.00 -12.35 1.24
C ILE A 78 -3.98 -10.86 0.92
N GLY A 79 -3.31 -10.46 -0.16
CA GLY A 79 -3.22 -9.06 -0.58
C GLY A 79 -4.58 -8.48 -0.91
N GLU A 80 -5.38 -9.20 -1.70
CA GLU A 80 -6.76 -8.84 -2.06
C GLU A 80 -7.64 -8.72 -0.82
N SER A 81 -7.58 -9.74 0.05
CA SER A 81 -8.36 -9.77 1.28
C SER A 81 -8.03 -8.60 2.20
N THR A 82 -6.74 -8.22 2.28
CA THR A 82 -6.31 -7.14 3.18
C THR A 82 -6.72 -5.78 2.65
N ILE A 83 -6.48 -5.48 1.37
CA ILE A 83 -6.90 -4.20 0.76
C ILE A 83 -8.43 -4.08 0.76
N GLY A 84 -9.14 -5.15 0.37
CA GLY A 84 -10.60 -5.19 0.42
C GLY A 84 -11.12 -4.97 1.84
N GLY A 85 -10.53 -5.64 2.82
CA GLY A 85 -10.85 -5.45 4.24
C GLY A 85 -10.62 -4.01 4.71
N THR A 86 -9.51 -3.37 4.32
CA THR A 86 -9.25 -1.95 4.63
C THR A 86 -10.33 -1.04 4.04
N ILE A 87 -10.70 -1.23 2.78
CA ILE A 87 -11.75 -0.44 2.11
C ILE A 87 -13.10 -0.63 2.81
N GLU A 88 -13.46 -1.87 3.13
CA GLU A 88 -14.72 -2.17 3.81
C GLU A 88 -14.81 -1.53 5.20
N ILE A 89 -13.71 -1.56 5.98
CA ILE A 89 -13.62 -0.85 7.26
C ILE A 89 -13.87 0.65 7.05
N ILE A 90 -13.23 1.28 6.06
CA ILE A 90 -13.42 2.71 5.76
C ILE A 90 -14.87 3.00 5.35
N LYS A 91 -15.46 2.20 4.45
CA LYS A 91 -16.86 2.35 4.00
C LYS A 91 -17.86 2.18 5.14
N HIS A 92 -17.59 1.26 6.07
CA HIS A 92 -18.43 1.00 7.22
C HIS A 92 -18.40 2.15 8.23
N PHE A 93 -17.20 2.55 8.67
CA PHE A 93 -17.06 3.56 9.72
C PHE A 93 -17.18 4.99 9.22
N LYS A 94 -16.95 5.26 7.93
CA LYS A 94 -17.04 6.60 7.32
C LYS A 94 -16.32 7.66 8.17
N PRO A 95 -14.99 7.52 8.40
CA PRO A 95 -14.23 8.52 9.15
C PRO A 95 -14.27 9.85 8.40
N LYS A 96 -14.03 10.96 9.11
CA LYS A 96 -13.87 12.28 8.49
C LYS A 96 -12.67 12.27 7.53
N VAL A 97 -11.58 11.64 7.94
CA VAL A 97 -10.39 11.47 7.10
C VAL A 97 -9.90 10.03 7.12
N TRP A 98 -9.50 9.52 5.97
CA TRP A 98 -8.76 8.27 5.86
C TRP A 98 -7.48 8.45 5.05
N VAL A 99 -6.45 7.68 5.38
CA VAL A 99 -5.18 7.63 4.64
C VAL A 99 -4.72 6.18 4.51
N ILE A 100 -4.43 5.74 3.30
CA ILE A 100 -3.85 4.43 2.99
C ILE A 100 -2.44 4.64 2.41
N GLU A 101 -1.44 4.05 3.06
CA GLU A 101 -0.05 4.04 2.60
C GLU A 101 0.26 2.77 1.80
N ASN A 102 0.98 2.94 0.69
CA ASN A 102 1.66 1.85 -0.01
C ASN A 102 2.78 2.42 -0.91
N PRO A 103 3.74 1.59 -1.36
CA PRO A 103 4.70 2.02 -2.37
C PRO A 103 4.01 2.59 -3.62
N LYS A 104 4.63 3.61 -4.23
CA LYS A 104 4.10 4.30 -5.41
C LYS A 104 3.82 3.37 -6.59
N THR A 105 4.63 2.34 -6.75
CA THR A 105 4.53 1.34 -7.84
C THR A 105 3.63 0.15 -7.51
N SER A 106 2.98 0.17 -6.34
CA SER A 106 2.08 -0.90 -5.91
C SER A 106 0.91 -1.06 -6.87
N LYS A 107 0.61 -2.31 -7.25
CA LYS A 107 -0.59 -2.62 -8.02
C LYS A 107 -1.88 -2.57 -7.21
N SER A 108 -1.79 -2.39 -5.90
CA SER A 108 -2.98 -2.17 -5.06
C SER A 108 -3.74 -0.91 -5.47
N TRP A 109 -3.07 0.12 -6.02
CA TRP A 109 -3.74 1.35 -6.46
C TRP A 109 -4.72 1.08 -7.60
N GLU A 110 -4.28 0.33 -8.60
CA GLU A 110 -5.11 -0.09 -9.74
C GLU A 110 -6.26 -1.00 -9.28
N PHE A 111 -5.99 -1.91 -8.34
CA PHE A 111 -7.00 -2.77 -7.74
C PHE A 111 -8.06 -1.99 -6.95
N GLN A 112 -7.65 -1.00 -6.14
CA GLN A 112 -8.58 -0.16 -5.39
C GLN A 112 -9.49 0.64 -6.34
N GLU A 113 -8.95 1.19 -7.41
CA GLU A 113 -9.71 2.00 -8.39
C GLU A 113 -10.59 1.15 -9.30
N LEU A 114 -10.01 0.18 -10.01
CA LEU A 114 -10.71 -0.52 -11.09
C LEU A 114 -11.55 -1.70 -10.61
N HIS A 115 -11.23 -2.31 -9.47
CA HIS A 115 -12.02 -3.41 -8.92
C HIS A 115 -12.94 -2.99 -7.79
N TRP A 116 -12.47 -2.14 -6.87
CA TRP A 116 -13.27 -1.71 -5.72
C TRP A 116 -14.05 -0.41 -5.93
N ASN A 117 -13.82 0.27 -7.06
CA ASN A 117 -14.33 1.62 -7.33
C ASN A 117 -14.07 2.57 -6.14
N PHE A 118 -12.87 2.48 -5.57
CA PHE A 118 -12.46 3.22 -4.40
C PHE A 118 -11.45 4.29 -4.79
N GLU A 119 -11.93 5.53 -4.90
CA GLU A 119 -11.16 6.69 -5.34
C GLU A 119 -10.62 7.53 -4.17
N GLY A 120 -9.72 8.45 -4.49
CA GLY A 120 -9.13 9.40 -3.53
C GLY A 120 -7.89 10.08 -4.09
N PHE A 121 -7.41 11.11 -3.40
CA PHE A 121 -6.21 11.85 -3.77
C PHE A 121 -4.97 10.99 -3.55
N LYS A 122 -4.15 10.82 -4.59
CA LYS A 122 -2.85 10.14 -4.51
C LYS A 122 -1.76 11.13 -4.10
N ASN A 123 -1.52 11.28 -2.80
CA ASN A 123 -0.48 12.18 -2.31
C ASN A 123 0.88 11.49 -2.31
N THR A 124 1.74 11.84 -3.26
CA THR A 124 3.05 11.20 -3.44
C THR A 124 4.14 11.88 -2.62
N THR A 125 5.02 11.09 -2.02
CA THR A 125 6.24 11.57 -1.33
C THR A 125 7.35 10.51 -1.41
N ASN A 126 8.56 10.87 -0.96
CA ASN A 126 9.62 9.91 -0.66
C ASN A 126 9.96 10.02 0.83
N TYR A 127 10.27 8.91 1.48
CA TYR A 127 10.62 8.92 2.91
C TYR A 127 11.85 9.80 3.20
N SER A 128 12.85 9.79 2.31
CA SER A 128 14.04 10.64 2.43
C SER A 128 13.75 12.14 2.36
N SER A 129 12.58 12.57 1.86
CA SER A 129 12.17 13.98 1.90
C SER A 129 11.86 14.48 3.32
N TYR A 130 11.67 13.58 4.28
CA TYR A 130 11.37 13.88 5.68
C TYR A 130 12.47 13.45 6.67
N ASP A 131 13.29 12.46 6.29
CA ASP A 131 14.45 12.02 7.06
C ASP A 131 15.48 11.35 6.13
N SER A 132 16.65 11.98 5.97
CA SER A 132 17.73 11.50 5.09
C SER A 132 18.32 10.14 5.51
N LYS A 133 18.04 9.66 6.73
CA LYS A 133 18.39 8.29 7.17
C LYS A 133 17.57 7.22 6.47
N PHE A 134 16.42 7.59 5.89
CA PHE A 134 15.58 6.69 5.12
C PHE A 134 16.01 6.65 3.65
N SER A 135 15.57 5.61 2.95
CA SER A 135 15.78 5.48 1.53
C SER A 135 14.86 6.39 0.72
N LEU A 136 15.17 6.54 -0.57
CA LEU A 136 14.36 7.21 -1.59
C LEU A 136 13.06 6.46 -1.91
N LYS A 137 12.47 5.72 -0.95
CA LYS A 137 11.30 4.87 -1.17
C LYS A 137 10.12 5.73 -1.63
N PRO A 138 9.71 5.64 -2.91
CA PRO A 138 8.60 6.42 -3.41
C PRO A 138 7.30 5.80 -2.92
N THR A 139 6.46 6.61 -2.29
CA THR A 139 5.26 6.16 -1.57
C THR A 139 4.07 7.04 -1.94
N ILE A 140 2.88 6.45 -1.92
CA ILE A 140 1.61 7.16 -2.02
C ILE A 140 0.87 7.02 -0.69
N PHE A 141 0.36 8.14 -0.19
CA PHE A 141 -0.62 8.23 0.89
C PHE A 141 -1.95 8.61 0.25
N LYS A 142 -2.75 7.61 -0.12
CA LYS A 142 -4.07 7.84 -0.74
C LYS A 142 -5.06 8.27 0.33
N SER A 143 -5.78 9.36 0.13
CA SER A 143 -6.73 9.89 1.13
C SER A 143 -7.95 10.53 0.50
N ASN A 144 -9.01 10.75 1.29
CA ASN A 144 -10.18 11.56 0.87
C ASN A 144 -9.92 13.07 0.89
N ILE A 145 -8.78 13.51 1.41
CA ILE A 145 -8.35 14.92 1.39
C ILE A 145 -7.03 15.05 0.63
N LYS A 146 -6.76 16.23 0.08
CA LYS A 146 -5.46 16.52 -0.52
C LYS A 146 -4.44 16.83 0.58
N LEU A 147 -3.29 16.16 0.54
CA LEU A 147 -2.16 16.39 1.44
C LEU A 147 -0.99 16.97 0.63
N ASN A 148 -0.43 18.07 1.11
CA ASN A 148 0.70 18.75 0.48
C ASN A 148 2.02 18.21 1.05
N LEU A 149 2.33 16.95 0.75
CA LEU A 149 3.52 16.28 1.27
C LEU A 149 4.80 16.75 0.57
N LEU A 150 5.90 16.82 1.31
CA LEU A 150 7.22 17.12 0.77
C LEU A 150 7.64 16.05 -0.25
N ASN A 151 8.24 16.46 -1.36
CA ASN A 151 8.71 15.55 -2.39
C ASN A 151 10.05 16.00 -3.01
N ASN A 152 10.88 16.63 -2.19
CA ASN A 152 12.17 17.15 -2.61
C ASN A 152 13.13 15.99 -2.94
N LYS A 153 13.95 16.17 -4.00
CA LYS A 153 15.06 15.26 -4.29
C LYS A 153 16.16 15.50 -3.26
N VAL A 154 16.24 14.63 -2.26
CA VAL A 154 17.29 14.61 -1.23
C VAL A 154 18.13 13.35 -1.43
N GLU A 155 19.43 13.42 -1.14
CA GLU A 155 20.30 12.24 -1.09
C GLU A 155 19.71 11.18 -0.14
N SER A 156 19.65 9.93 -0.60
CA SER A 156 19.12 8.82 0.21
C SER A 156 20.21 7.96 0.81
N ASN A 157 19.89 7.39 1.97
CA ASN A 157 20.64 6.29 2.52
C ASN A 157 20.30 4.95 1.82
N ASN A 158 21.13 4.52 0.88
CA ASN A 158 20.97 3.23 0.19
C ASN A 158 21.16 2.02 1.13
N ASP A 159 21.98 2.17 2.18
CA ASP A 159 22.20 1.13 3.19
C ASP A 159 20.94 0.83 4.02
N HIS A 160 20.01 1.79 4.11
CA HIS A 160 18.71 1.58 4.75
C HIS A 160 17.94 0.40 4.13
N MET A 161 17.98 0.27 2.79
CA MET A 161 17.31 -0.81 2.07
C MET A 161 18.13 -2.09 1.99
N ALA A 162 19.47 -1.96 1.89
CA ALA A 162 20.37 -3.11 1.70
C ALA A 162 20.65 -3.88 3.00
N LYS A 163 20.72 -3.19 4.14
CA LYS A 163 21.12 -3.77 5.44
C LYS A 163 20.02 -3.75 6.50
N GLY A 164 18.87 -3.13 6.22
CA GLY A 164 17.76 -3.03 7.16
C GLY A 164 16.94 -4.31 7.29
N SER A 165 16.51 -4.63 8.52
CA SER A 165 15.45 -5.62 8.75
C SER A 165 14.17 -5.20 8.01
N TYR A 166 13.25 -6.14 7.77
CA TYR A 166 11.96 -5.83 7.16
C TYR A 166 11.25 -4.65 7.87
N ASN A 167 11.21 -4.68 9.21
CA ASN A 167 10.59 -3.64 10.02
C ASN A 167 11.24 -2.26 9.78
N LYS A 168 12.58 -2.21 9.69
CA LYS A 168 13.30 -0.96 9.42
C LYS A 168 12.97 -0.43 8.02
N ARG A 169 12.99 -1.29 7.00
CA ARG A 169 12.68 -0.92 5.60
C ARG A 169 11.23 -0.49 5.38
N SER A 170 10.32 -0.98 6.21
CA SER A 170 8.88 -0.64 6.15
C SER A 170 8.48 0.51 7.05
N SER A 171 9.34 0.94 7.98
CA SER A 171 9.05 2.08 8.86
C SER A 171 8.82 3.38 8.07
N ILE A 172 7.89 4.20 8.57
CA ILE A 172 7.56 5.51 8.02
C ILE A 172 8.30 6.56 8.87
N PRO A 173 8.94 7.58 8.27
CA PRO A 173 9.56 8.67 9.03
C PRO A 173 8.55 9.34 9.98
N LEU A 174 8.94 9.56 11.24
CA LEU A 174 8.06 10.20 12.23
C LEU A 174 7.63 11.61 11.80
N ASN A 175 8.56 12.39 11.25
CA ASN A 175 8.28 13.73 10.73
C ASN A 175 7.21 13.73 9.62
N LEU A 176 7.13 12.67 8.82
CA LEU A 176 6.10 12.50 7.80
C LEU A 176 4.73 12.20 8.43
N ILE A 177 4.69 11.34 9.44
CA ILE A 177 3.45 11.07 10.19
C ILE A 177 2.96 12.35 10.88
N GLU A 178 3.85 13.10 11.52
CA GLU A 178 3.51 14.37 12.16
C GLU A 178 2.95 15.41 11.19
N ASP A 179 3.55 15.54 10.00
CA ASP A 179 3.07 16.45 8.96
C ASP A 179 1.68 16.05 8.46
N ILE A 180 1.47 14.76 8.18
CA ILE A 180 0.14 14.23 7.82
C ILE A 180 -0.88 14.57 8.92
N MET A 181 -0.57 14.30 10.18
CA MET A 181 -1.50 14.56 11.29
C MET A 181 -1.79 16.04 11.49
N LYS A 182 -0.79 16.92 11.30
CA LYS A 182 -0.99 18.39 11.34
C LYS A 182 -1.93 18.84 10.23
N GLN A 183 -1.74 18.36 9.00
CA GLN A 183 -2.61 18.70 7.88
C GLN A 183 -4.04 18.17 8.08
N ILE A 184 -4.20 16.94 8.58
CA ILE A 184 -5.51 16.38 8.92
C ILE A 184 -6.21 17.22 9.98
N LYS A 185 -5.50 17.61 11.05
CA LYS A 185 -6.07 18.43 12.11
C LYS A 185 -6.53 19.78 11.58
N SER A 186 -5.68 20.48 10.81
CA SER A 186 -6.04 21.77 10.20
C SER A 186 -7.25 21.65 9.27
N TRP A 187 -7.37 20.54 8.53
CA TRP A 187 -8.53 20.29 7.68
C TRP A 187 -9.82 20.08 8.50
N ILE A 188 -9.77 19.24 9.54
CA ILE A 188 -10.92 18.99 10.43
C ILE A 188 -11.35 20.26 11.18
N ASP A 189 -10.40 21.09 11.60
CA ASP A 189 -10.68 22.34 12.31
C ASP A 189 -11.20 23.44 11.37
N GLY A 190 -10.82 23.42 10.09
CA GLY A 190 -11.34 24.35 9.06
C GLY A 190 -12.68 23.94 8.44
N ASP A 191 -13.12 22.70 8.66
CA ASP A 191 -14.44 22.17 8.27
C ASP A 191 -15.55 22.47 9.30
N LYS A 192 -15.22 23.08 10.44
CA LYS A 192 -16.17 23.56 11.45
C LYS A 192 -16.55 25.02 11.21
#